data_AF-A0A1L9BDB2-F1
#
_entry.id   AF-A0A1L9BDB2-F1
#
_cell.length_a   1.000
_cell.length_b   1.000
_cell.length_c   1.000
_cell.angle_alpha   90.00
_cell.angle_beta   90.00
_cell.angle_gamma   90.00
#
_symmetry.space_group_name_H-M   'P 1'
#
loop_
_entity.id
_entity.type
_entity.pdbx_description
1 polymer ?
#
loop_
_entity_poly.entity_id
_entity_poly.type
_entity_poly.pdbx_seq_one_letter_code
_entity_poly.pdbx_strand_id
1 'polypeptide(L)' 'MGITMSPQEYATAFRILAASARHPENIQQVVEERILPRLPKQPTLLDVGAGSGKVAERLAPHFGSLTLGIGKV' A
#
# COMPACT_ATOMS: atom_id res chain seq x y z
N MET A 1 -1.38 -30.66 7.68
CA MET A 1 -0.81 -30.27 6.38
C MET A 1 -0.81 -28.75 6.31
N GLY A 2 0.34 -28.12 6.55
CA GLY A 2 0.49 -26.69 6.29
C GLY A 2 0.66 -26.52 4.79
N ILE A 3 -0.29 -25.85 4.13
CA ILE A 3 -0.15 -25.45 2.73
C ILE A 3 0.81 -24.27 2.71
N THR A 4 2.09 -24.50 2.98
CA THR A 4 3.12 -23.50 2.74
C THR A 4 3.48 -23.57 1.27
N MET A 5 2.93 -22.63 0.49
CA MET A 5 3.42 -22.37 -0.87
C MET A 5 4.93 -22.13 -0.81
N SER A 6 5.65 -22.65 -1.79
CA SER A 6 7.04 -22.24 -2.01
C SER A 6 7.11 -20.72 -2.24
N PRO A 7 8.25 -20.07 -1.97
CA PRO A 7 8.42 -18.63 -2.23
C PRO A 7 8.05 -18.23 -3.67
N GLN A 8 8.31 -19.11 -4.64
CA GLN A 8 8.00 -18.89 -6.06
C GLN A 8 6.50 -18.96 -6.34
N GLU A 9 5.80 -19.93 -5.73
CA GLU A 9 4.34 -20.04 -5.83
C GLU A 9 3.65 -18.85 -5.17
N TYR A 10 4.13 -18.44 -3.99
CA TYR A 10 3.65 -17.24 -3.31
C TYR A 10 3.86 -15.98 -4.16
N ALA A 11 5.07 -15.77 -4.68
CA ALA A 11 5.36 -14.60 -5.52
C ALA A 11 4.53 -14.58 -6.82
N THR A 12 4.20 -15.75 -7.36
CA THR A 12 3.36 -15.86 -8.56
C THR A 12 1.90 -15.56 -8.25
N ALA A 13 1.35 -16.17 -7.20
CA ALA A 13 -0.01 -15.86 -6.74
C ALA A 13 -0.15 -14.38 -6.38
N PHE A 14 0.83 -13.81 -5.67
CA PHE A 14 0.85 -12.40 -5.32
C PHE A 14 0.87 -11.49 -6.55
N ARG A 15 1.68 -11.81 -7.58
CA ARG A 15 1.70 -11.03 -8.83
C ARG A 15 0.35 -11.06 -9.54
N ILE A 16 -0.30 -12.22 -9.62
CA ILE A 16 -1.63 -12.37 -10.24
C ILE A 16 -2.68 -11.56 -9.48
N LEU A 17 -2.67 -11.65 -8.15
CA LEU A 17 -3.54 -10.86 -7.28
C LEU A 17 -3.28 -9.36 -7.48
N ALA A 18 -2.03 -8.93 -7.42
CA ALA A 18 -1.65 -7.52 -7.53
C ALA A 18 -1.94 -6.91 -8.93
N ALA A 19 -1.99 -7.74 -9.97
CA ALA A 19 -2.31 -7.30 -11.33
C ALA A 19 -3.81 -7.04 -11.54
N SER A 20 -4.67 -7.73 -10.80
CA SER A 20 -6.13 -7.62 -10.91
C SER A 20 -6.79 -6.86 -9.75
N ALA A 21 -6.06 -6.68 -8.65
CA ALA A 21 -6.58 -6.00 -7.48
C ALA A 21 -6.77 -4.50 -7.71
N ARG A 22 -7.89 -3.99 -7.18
CA ARG A 22 -8.18 -2.56 -7.09
C ARG A 22 -7.80 -1.97 -5.72
N HIS A 23 -6.89 -2.62 -5.01
CA HIS A 23 -6.48 -2.17 -3.67
C HIS A 23 -5.90 -0.75 -3.69
N PRO A 24 -5.04 -0.35 -4.65
CA PRO A 24 -4.53 1.02 -4.68
C PRO A 24 -5.63 2.07 -4.83
N GLU A 25 -6.62 1.83 -5.69
CA GLU A 25 -7.74 2.75 -5.93
C GLU A 25 -8.68 2.81 -4.72
N ASN A 26 -9.05 1.66 -4.17
CA ASN A 26 -9.95 1.60 -3.01
C ASN A 26 -9.31 2.24 -1.77
N ILE A 27 -8.00 2.03 -1.55
CA ILE A 27 -7.28 2.63 -0.43
C ILE A 27 -7.20 4.15 -0.62
N GLN A 28 -6.86 4.62 -1.82
CA GLN A 28 -6.84 6.05 -2.14
C GLN A 28 -8.20 6.69 -1.79
N GLN A 29 -9.30 6.11 -2.28
CA GLN A 29 -10.65 6.62 -2.03
C GLN A 29 -10.96 6.70 -0.53
N VAL A 30 -10.67 5.64 0.23
CA VAL A 30 -10.94 5.63 1.69
C VAL A 30 -10.08 6.67 2.42
N VAL A 31 -8.81 6.82 2.05
CA VAL A 31 -7.92 7.81 2.65
C VAL A 31 -8.42 9.23 2.36
N GLU A 32 -8.77 9.52 1.11
CA GLU A 32 -9.27 10.84 0.69
C GLU A 32 -10.60 11.20 1.37
N GLU A 33 -11.56 10.27 1.41
CA GLU A 33 -12.89 10.54 1.92
C GLU A 33 -12.95 10.57 3.45
N ARG A 34 -12.16 9.71 4.11
CA ARG A 34 -12.35 9.44 5.55
C ARG A 34 -11.19 9.87 6.42
N ILE A 35 -9.97 9.96 5.87
CA ILE A 35 -8.77 10.24 6.66
C ILE A 35 -8.28 11.66 6.44
N LEU A 36 -8.03 12.08 5.19
CA LEU A 36 -7.50 13.42 4.88
C LEU A 36 -8.28 14.58 5.53
N PRO A 37 -9.63 14.59 5.57
CA PRO A 37 -10.38 15.69 6.17
C PRO A 37 -10.14 15.88 7.68
N ARG A 38 -9.55 14.87 8.33
CA ARG A 38 -9.26 14.84 9.77
C ARG A 38 -7.78 15.09 10.09
N LEU A 39 -6.95 15.25 9.06
CA LEU A 39 -5.52 15.47 9.19
C LEU A 39 -5.17 16.97 9.15
N PRO A 40 -4.01 17.38 9.69
CA PRO A 40 -3.49 18.73 9.49
C PRO A 40 -3.22 19.00 8.01
N LYS A 41 -3.13 20.29 7.62
CA LYS A 41 -2.99 20.74 6.21
C LYS A 41 -1.86 20.06 5.41
N GLN A 42 -0.78 19.63 6.05
CA GLN A 42 0.34 18.94 5.42
C GLN A 42 0.75 17.75 6.29
N PRO A 43 0.01 16.63 6.22
CA PRO A 43 0.33 15.45 7.01
C PRO A 43 1.57 14.76 6.46
N THR A 44 2.18 13.91 7.28
CA THR A 44 3.28 13.02 6.87
C THR A 44 2.78 11.58 6.81
N LEU A 45 3.23 10.81 5.80
CA LEU A 45 2.91 9.39 5.64
C LEU A 45 4.16 8.53 5.85
N LEU A 46 4.04 7.51 6.70
CA LEU A 46 4.98 6.39 6.76
C LEU A 46 4.27 5.14 6.22
N ASP A 47 4.70 4.64 5.06
CA ASP A 47 4.17 3.41 4.46
C ASP A 47 5.11 2.23 4.77
N VAL A 48 4.72 1.39 5.72
CA VAL A 48 5.50 0.22 6.16
C VAL A 48 5.10 -1.01 5.39
N GLY A 49 6.05 -1.68 4.75
CA GLY A 49 5.76 -2.85 3.94
C GLY A 49 5.07 -2.50 2.62
N ALA A 50 5.44 -1.35 2.04
CA ALA A 50 4.80 -0.74 0.86
C ALA A 50 4.76 -1.64 -0.40
N GLY A 51 5.49 -2.76 -0.41
CA GLY A 51 5.50 -3.72 -1.50
C GLY A 51 5.92 -3.07 -2.82
N SER A 52 4.99 -3.00 -3.78
CA SER A 52 5.24 -2.36 -5.09
C SER A 52 5.21 -0.83 -5.07
N GLY A 53 4.82 -0.20 -3.95
CA GLY A 53 4.77 1.26 -3.82
C GLY A 53 3.55 1.93 -4.45
N LYS A 54 2.68 1.20 -5.17
CA LYS A 54 1.52 1.78 -5.88
C LYS A 54 0.55 2.57 -5.00
N VAL A 55 0.38 2.16 -3.73
CA VAL A 55 -0.45 2.91 -2.78
C VAL A 55 0.24 4.22 -2.39
N ALA A 56 1.52 4.16 -2.01
CA ALA A 56 2.33 5.33 -1.70
C ALA A 56 2.35 6.34 -2.87
N GLU A 57 2.53 5.89 -4.11
CA GLU A 57 2.52 6.75 -5.31
C GLU A 57 1.20 7.50 -5.46
N ARG A 58 0.06 6.82 -5.28
CA ARG A 58 -1.27 7.44 -5.36
C ARG A 58 -1.51 8.44 -4.24
N LEU A 59 -1.01 8.15 -3.05
CA LEU A 59 -1.23 8.99 -1.87
C LEU A 59 -0.25 10.16 -1.79
N ALA A 60 0.92 10.07 -2.41
CA ALA A 60 1.99 11.07 -2.33
C ALA A 60 1.53 12.53 -2.52
N PRO A 61 0.62 12.88 -3.45
CA PRO A 61 0.16 14.25 -3.64
C PRO A 61 -0.54 14.87 -2.42
N HIS A 62 -1.04 14.06 -1.48
CA HIS A 62 -1.82 14.52 -0.33
C HIS A 62 -0.99 14.73 0.95
N PHE A 63 0.28 14.36 0.95
CA PHE A 63 1.14 14.41 2.13
C PHE A 63 2.33 15.35 1.89
N GLY A 64 2.68 16.15 2.89
CA GLY A 64 3.83 17.05 2.82
C GLY A 64 5.18 16.32 2.85
N SER A 65 5.19 15.09 3.37
CA SER A 65 6.31 14.17 3.23
C SER A 65 5.85 12.72 3.26
N LEU A 66 6.59 11.84 2.58
CA LEU A 66 6.31 10.41 2.49
C LEU A 66 7.60 9.63 2.70
N THR A 67 7.57 8.67 3.62
CA THR A 67 8.68 7.75 3.89
C THR A 67 8.25 6.31 3.63
N LEU A 68 9.06 5.56 2.90
CA LEU A 68 8.85 4.13 2.66
C LEU A 68 9.65 3.31 3.68
N GLY A 69 8.94 2.54 4.51
CA GLY A 69 9.52 1.60 5.46
C GLY A 69 9.62 0.20 4.87
N ILE A 70 10.81 -0.40 4.92
CA ILE A 70 10.99 -1.81 4.55
C ILE A 70 10.43 -2.66 5.69
N GLY A 71 9.34 -3.38 5.44
CA GLY A 71 8.85 -4.38 6.40
C GLY A 71 9.83 -5.56 6.42
N LYS A 72 10.47 -5.82 7.56
CA LYS A 72 11.13 -7.12 7.79
C LYS A 72 10.02 -8.15 7.96
N VAL A 73 9.83 -9.02 6.97
CA VAL A 73 9.04 -10.25 7.09
C VAL A 73 9.91 -11.31 7.76
#